data_AF-A0A9P7E168-F1
#
_entry.id   AF-A0A9P7E168-F1
#
_cell.length_a   1.000
_cell.length_b   1.000
_cell.length_c   1.000
_cell.angle_alpha   90.00
_cell.angle_beta   90.00
_cell.angle_gamma   90.00
#
_symmetry.space_group_name_H-M   'P 1'
#
loop_
_entity.id
_entity.type
_entity.pdbx_description
1 polymer ?
#
loop_
_entity_poly.entity_id
_entity_poly.type
_entity_poly.pdbx_seq_one_letter_code
_entity_poly.pdbx_strand_id
1 'polypeptide(L)'
;IITLKTKEGTNQILQFSILIEGKKVFRHKLLPEPTQCLKCQSYDRTHIAAECTQDHDTCGMCGMHHCTATCKVDNPNYYQCTNCDCQGHTSWSRDCPSFINKWESLKNRSKDSKYRYFPTDDPLTWETIANNIEQWTEPPRQPA
;
A
#
# COMPACT_ATOMS: atom_id res chain seq x y z
N ILE A 1 19.36 1.93 7.45
CA ILE A 1 18.21 1.00 7.66
C ILE A 1 18.26 0.53 9.11
N ILE A 2 17.17 0.63 9.87
CA ILE A 2 17.09 0.14 11.25
C ILE A 2 16.40 -1.22 11.22
N THR A 3 17.01 -2.23 11.83
CA THR A 3 16.47 -3.60 11.88
C THR A 3 16.29 -4.00 13.33
N LEU A 4 15.09 -4.50 13.65
CA LEU A 4 14.78 -5.07 14.95
C LEU A 4 14.66 -6.59 14.82
N LYS A 5 15.09 -7.32 15.84
CA LYS A 5 15.12 -8.79 15.84
C LYS A 5 13.90 -9.41 16.52
N THR A 6 13.12 -8.62 17.24
CA THR A 6 12.03 -9.12 18.10
C THR A 6 10.73 -8.37 17.84
N LYS A 7 9.61 -9.05 18.11
CA LYS A 7 8.27 -8.46 18.01
C LYS A 7 8.08 -7.37 19.07
N GLU A 8 8.63 -7.59 20.26
CA GLU A 8 8.55 -6.70 21.40
C GLU A 8 9.23 -5.36 21.09
N GLY A 9 10.46 -5.39 20.56
CA GLY A 9 11.15 -4.17 20.13
C GLY A 9 10.41 -3.44 19.00
N THR A 10 9.76 -4.19 18.12
CA THR A 10 8.95 -3.60 17.03
C THR A 10 7.67 -2.96 17.57
N ASN A 11 7.01 -3.61 18.52
CA ASN A 11 5.83 -3.09 19.19
C ASN A 11 6.14 -1.82 19.98
N GLN A 12 7.31 -1.73 20.62
CA GLN A 12 7.77 -0.49 21.26
C GLN A 12 7.89 0.66 20.25
N ILE A 13 8.43 0.43 19.05
CA ILE A 13 8.51 1.45 17.99
C ILE A 13 7.13 1.76 17.35
N LEU A 14 6.21 0.82 17.35
CA LEU A 14 4.85 1.04 16.86
C LEU A 14 4.01 1.84 17.87
N GLN A 15 4.21 1.59 19.17
CA GLN A 15 3.53 2.29 20.25
C GLN A 15 4.13 3.67 20.49
N PHE A 16 5.46 3.74 20.47
CA PHE A 16 6.24 4.94 20.74
C PHE A 16 7.03 5.35 19.50
N SER A 17 7.09 6.65 19.23
CA SER A 17 7.99 7.17 18.19
C SER A 17 9.46 6.91 18.51
N ILE A 18 10.30 6.84 17.49
CA ILE A 18 11.77 6.85 17.65
C ILE A 18 12.35 8.22 17.32
N LEU A 19 13.49 8.55 17.93
CA LEU A 19 14.29 9.72 17.58
C LEU A 19 15.42 9.30 16.63
N ILE A 20 15.49 9.91 15.45
CA ILE A 20 16.58 9.73 14.48
C ILE A 20 17.14 11.13 14.20
N GLU A 21 18.41 11.36 14.55
CA GLU A 21 19.08 12.68 14.37
C GLU A 21 18.25 13.85 14.94
N GLY A 22 17.68 13.66 16.14
CA GLY A 22 16.82 14.66 16.80
C GLY A 22 15.40 14.78 16.24
N LYS A 23 15.06 14.07 15.17
CA LYS A 23 13.71 14.06 14.59
C LYS A 23 12.87 12.92 15.13
N LYS A 24 11.69 13.24 15.65
CA LYS A 24 10.69 12.26 16.07
C LYS A 24 10.06 11.62 14.85
N VAL A 25 10.08 10.29 14.76
CA VAL A 25 9.57 9.56 13.62
C VAL A 25 8.57 8.49 14.07
N PHE A 26 7.37 8.58 13.49
CA PHE A 26 6.26 7.65 13.73
C PHE A 26 6.29 6.53 12.69
N ARG A 27 5.78 5.35 13.08
CA ARG A 27 5.80 4.16 12.24
C ARG A 27 4.44 3.52 12.24
N HIS A 28 4.13 2.88 11.11
CA HIS A 28 2.96 2.04 10.96
C HIS A 28 3.40 0.65 10.56
N LYS A 29 2.61 -0.34 10.97
CA LYS A 29 2.79 -1.72 10.53
C LYS A 29 2.48 -1.80 9.04
N LEU A 30 3.45 -2.24 8.25
CA LEU A 30 3.26 -2.44 6.82
C LEU A 30 2.39 -3.68 6.61
N LEU A 31 1.23 -3.47 5.99
CA LEU A 31 0.32 -4.55 5.61
C LEU A 31 0.65 -5.03 4.18
N PRO A 32 0.38 -6.31 3.85
CA PRO A 32 0.62 -6.82 2.50
C PRO A 32 -0.24 -6.05 1.49
N GLU A 33 0.38 -5.56 0.43
CA GLU A 33 -0.31 -4.92 -0.70
C GLU A 33 -0.31 -5.83 -1.94
N PRO A 34 -1.31 -5.70 -2.82
CA PRO A 34 -1.31 -6.38 -4.11
C PRO A 34 -0.06 -6.01 -4.93
N THR A 35 0.69 -7.01 -5.37
CA THR A 35 1.78 -6.80 -6.33
C THR A 35 1.18 -6.42 -7.69
N GLN A 36 1.63 -5.30 -8.25
CA GLN A 36 1.24 -4.84 -9.57
C GLN A 36 2.34 -5.18 -10.59
N CYS A 37 1.98 -5.84 -11.69
CA CYS A 37 2.88 -6.00 -12.81
C CYS A 37 3.01 -4.66 -13.56
N LEU A 38 4.20 -4.07 -13.64
CA LEU A 38 4.39 -2.79 -14.34
C LEU A 38 4.29 -2.88 -15.87
N LYS A 39 4.22 -4.09 -16.43
CA LYS A 39 4.00 -4.31 -17.87
C LYS A 39 2.52 -4.29 -18.22
N CYS A 40 1.72 -5.15 -17.60
CA CYS A 40 0.28 -5.28 -17.89
C CYS A 40 -0.64 -4.54 -16.90
N GLN A 41 -0.09 -3.93 -15.85
CA GLN A 41 -0.78 -3.18 -14.79
C GLN A 41 -1.72 -4.01 -13.90
N SER A 42 -1.79 -5.33 -14.09
CA SER A 42 -2.71 -6.23 -13.39
C SER A 42 -2.29 -6.55 -11.95
N TYR A 43 -3.28 -6.64 -11.06
CA TYR A 43 -3.14 -7.17 -9.68
C TYR A 43 -3.45 -8.67 -9.55
N ASP A 44 -4.04 -9.27 -10.58
CA ASP A 44 -4.63 -10.60 -10.47
C ASP A 44 -3.67 -11.74 -10.76
N ARG A 45 -2.64 -11.44 -11.55
CA ARG A 45 -1.63 -12.42 -11.92
C ARG A 45 -0.44 -12.27 -10.98
N THR A 46 -0.05 -13.38 -10.34
CA THR A 46 1.14 -13.48 -9.48
C THR A 46 2.42 -13.48 -10.31
N HIS A 47 2.70 -12.35 -10.96
CA HIS A 47 3.91 -12.18 -11.76
C HIS A 47 4.34 -10.73 -11.73
N ILE A 48 5.62 -10.52 -12.00
CA ILE A 48 6.22 -9.19 -12.17
C ILE A 48 6.46 -8.89 -13.66
N ALA A 49 6.82 -7.66 -13.99
CA ALA A 49 7.07 -7.24 -15.37
C ALA A 49 8.09 -8.14 -16.11
N ALA A 50 9.12 -8.63 -15.41
CA ALA A 50 10.14 -9.52 -15.97
C ALA A 50 9.60 -10.89 -16.41
N GLU A 51 8.50 -11.34 -15.81
CA GLU A 51 7.86 -12.63 -16.07
C GLU A 51 6.60 -12.48 -16.95
N CYS A 52 6.31 -11.26 -17.40
CA CYS A 52 5.09 -10.95 -18.12
C CYS A 52 5.17 -11.40 -19.58
N THR A 53 4.27 -12.30 -19.96
CA THR A 53 4.17 -12.86 -21.31
C THR A 53 3.43 -11.94 -22.30
N GLN A 54 2.91 -10.81 -21.84
CA GLN A 54 2.28 -9.83 -22.73
C GLN A 54 3.33 -9.27 -23.69
N ASP A 55 2.99 -9.07 -24.96
CA ASP A 55 3.87 -8.58 -26.01
C ASP A 55 4.03 -7.05 -25.99
N HIS A 56 3.01 -6.33 -25.54
CA HIS A 56 3.03 -4.87 -25.38
C HIS A 56 3.07 -4.43 -23.91
N ASP A 57 3.42 -3.16 -23.68
CA ASP A 57 3.18 -2.50 -22.39
C ASP A 57 1.74 -1.99 -22.33
N THR A 58 1.20 -1.91 -21.12
CA THR A 58 -0.07 -1.27 -20.80
C THR A 58 0.21 -0.03 -19.96
N CYS A 59 -0.26 1.12 -20.43
CA CYS A 59 -0.11 2.38 -19.72
C CYS A 59 -0.95 2.36 -18.46
N GLY A 60 -0.33 2.57 -17.30
CA GLY A 60 -1.06 2.63 -16.03
C GLY A 60 -1.88 3.91 -15.86
N MET A 61 -1.71 4.91 -16.74
CA MET A 61 -2.47 6.16 -16.66
C MET A 61 -3.77 6.10 -17.46
N CYS A 62 -3.70 5.68 -18.72
CA CYS A 62 -4.82 5.69 -19.67
C CYS A 62 -5.23 4.31 -20.19
N GLY A 63 -4.55 3.24 -19.77
CA GLY A 63 -4.86 1.86 -20.15
C GLY A 63 -4.49 1.43 -21.56
N MET A 64 -3.93 2.32 -22.38
CA MET A 64 -3.58 2.04 -23.79
C MET A 64 -2.22 1.34 -23.95
N HIS A 65 -1.93 0.85 -25.16
CA HIS A 65 -0.72 0.08 -25.47
C HIS A 65 0.53 0.96 -25.66
N HIS A 66 1.10 1.42 -24.56
CA HIS A 66 2.40 2.09 -24.52
C HIS A 66 2.95 2.09 -23.08
N CYS A 67 4.25 2.33 -22.94
CA CYS A 67 4.86 2.53 -21.62
C CYS A 67 4.31 3.82 -20.98
N THR A 68 3.93 3.75 -19.70
CA THR A 68 3.41 4.91 -18.95
C THR A 68 4.31 6.14 -19.05
N ALA A 69 5.64 5.97 -19.13
CA ALA A 69 6.59 7.06 -19.27
C ALA A 69 6.45 7.87 -20.58
N THR A 70 5.84 7.28 -21.62
CA THR A 70 5.58 7.93 -22.91
C THR A 70 4.13 8.40 -23.06
N CYS A 71 3.32 8.28 -21.99
CA CYS A 71 1.93 8.71 -22.01
C CYS A 71 1.83 10.22 -22.18
N LYS A 72 0.96 10.66 -23.11
CA LYS A 72 0.68 12.09 -23.37
C LYS A 72 -0.62 12.56 -22.72
N VAL A 73 -1.31 11.69 -21.99
CA VAL A 73 -2.52 12.07 -21.27
C VAL A 73 -2.11 12.89 -20.06
N ASP A 74 -2.55 14.13 -20.00
CA ASP A 74 -2.33 15.07 -18.90
C ASP A 74 -3.64 15.40 -18.16
N ASN A 75 -4.78 15.30 -18.85
CA ASN A 75 -6.09 15.55 -18.30
C ASN A 75 -6.63 14.32 -17.54
N PRO A 76 -6.91 14.44 -16.22
CA PRO A 76 -7.42 13.34 -15.40
C PRO A 76 -8.73 12.70 -15.87
N ASN A 77 -9.53 13.41 -16.67
CA ASN A 77 -10.76 12.86 -17.24
C ASN A 77 -10.52 11.70 -18.21
N TYR A 78 -9.32 11.61 -18.78
CA TYR A 78 -8.92 10.51 -19.65
C TYR A 78 -8.11 9.43 -18.93
N TYR A 79 -7.99 9.51 -17.59
CA TYR A 79 -7.43 8.41 -16.83
C TYR A 79 -8.37 7.23 -16.86
N GLN A 80 -7.79 6.05 -17.03
CA GLN A 80 -8.54 4.80 -17.11
C GLN A 80 -7.77 3.70 -16.42
N CYS A 81 -8.46 3.03 -15.50
CA CYS A 81 -7.90 1.92 -14.76
C CYS A 81 -8.19 0.61 -15.47
N THR A 82 -7.15 -0.15 -15.79
CA THR A 82 -7.24 -1.46 -16.48
C THR A 82 -7.63 -2.62 -15.56
N ASN A 83 -7.74 -2.39 -14.25
CA ASN A 83 -8.11 -3.42 -13.28
C ASN A 83 -9.60 -3.39 -12.93
N CYS A 84 -10.26 -2.25 -13.08
CA CYS A 84 -11.70 -2.11 -12.81
C CYS A 84 -12.46 -1.55 -14.01
N ASP A 85 -11.78 -1.31 -15.13
CA ASP A 85 -12.32 -0.78 -16.39
C ASP A 85 -13.13 0.51 -16.24
N CYS A 86 -12.79 1.33 -15.23
CA CYS A 86 -13.46 2.61 -14.97
C CYS A 86 -12.57 3.78 -15.36
N GLN A 87 -13.20 4.86 -15.82
CA GLN A 87 -12.55 6.15 -16.06
C GLN A 87 -12.48 6.99 -14.78
N GLY A 88 -11.58 7.98 -14.78
CA GLY A 88 -11.41 8.96 -13.70
C GLY A 88 -10.29 8.64 -12.71
N HIS A 89 -9.62 7.50 -12.82
CA HIS A 89 -8.42 7.19 -12.04
C HIS A 89 -7.45 6.27 -12.77
N THR A 90 -6.19 6.27 -12.34
CA THR A 90 -5.11 5.47 -12.91
C THR A 90 -5.10 4.04 -12.34
N SER A 91 -4.41 3.11 -13.01
CA SER A 91 -4.27 1.72 -12.59
C SER A 91 -3.70 1.58 -11.17
N TRP A 92 -2.80 2.48 -10.76
CA TRP A 92 -2.14 2.51 -9.45
C TRP A 92 -2.91 3.32 -8.38
N SER A 93 -4.14 3.76 -8.66
CA SER A 93 -4.94 4.49 -7.69
C SER A 93 -5.25 3.63 -6.46
N ARG A 94 -5.07 4.20 -5.28
CA ARG A 94 -5.39 3.56 -4.00
C ARG A 94 -6.89 3.53 -3.71
N ASP A 95 -7.67 4.30 -4.44
CA ASP A 95 -9.14 4.35 -4.37
C ASP A 95 -9.80 3.42 -5.40
N CYS A 96 -9.01 2.67 -6.18
CA CYS A 96 -9.56 1.72 -7.15
C CYS A 96 -10.31 0.58 -6.42
N PRO A 97 -11.58 0.29 -6.78
CA PRO A 97 -12.34 -0.80 -6.15
C PRO A 97 -11.66 -2.16 -6.25
N SER A 98 -11.05 -2.46 -7.41
CA SER A 98 -10.31 -3.71 -7.61
C SER A 98 -9.07 -3.80 -6.71
N PHE A 99 -8.36 -2.68 -6.51
CA PHE A 99 -7.24 -2.63 -5.57
C PHE A 99 -7.74 -2.89 -4.15
N ILE A 100 -8.78 -2.18 -3.71
CA ILE A 100 -9.34 -2.28 -2.35
C ILE A 100 -9.74 -3.73 -2.05
N ASN A 101 -10.53 -4.35 -2.94
CA ASN A 101 -10.97 -5.73 -2.79
C ASN A 101 -9.79 -6.72 -2.68
N LYS A 102 -8.75 -6.54 -3.51
CA LYS A 102 -7.56 -7.40 -3.50
C LYS A 102 -6.74 -7.19 -2.22
N TRP A 103 -6.56 -5.95 -1.81
CA TRP A 103 -5.85 -5.59 -0.60
C TRP A 103 -6.55 -6.13 0.64
N GLU A 104 -7.87 -6.01 0.73
CA GLU A 104 -8.67 -6.60 1.80
C GLU A 104 -8.54 -8.12 1.83
N SER A 105 -8.57 -8.79 0.68
CA SER A 105 -8.33 -10.24 0.58
C SER A 105 -6.96 -10.64 1.14
N LEU A 106 -5.90 -9.91 0.78
CA LEU A 106 -4.54 -10.15 1.28
C LEU A 106 -4.42 -9.86 2.78
N LYS A 107 -5.01 -8.74 3.21
CA LYS A 107 -5.08 -8.34 4.61
C LYS A 107 -5.74 -9.42 5.46
N ASN A 108 -6.88 -9.96 5.00
CA ASN A 108 -7.65 -10.98 5.72
C ASN A 108 -6.95 -12.34 5.81
N ARG A 109 -6.07 -12.68 4.85
CA ARG A 109 -5.25 -13.90 4.89
C ARG A 109 -4.16 -13.84 5.96
N SER A 110 -3.64 -12.66 6.26
CA SER A 110 -2.63 -12.47 7.29
C SER A 110 -3.28 -12.32 8.67
N LYS A 111 -3.04 -13.28 9.56
CA LYS A 111 -3.55 -13.26 10.94
C LYS A 111 -3.10 -12.00 11.69
N ASP A 112 -1.86 -11.57 11.43
CA ASP A 112 -1.25 -10.41 12.07
C ASP A 112 -1.92 -9.10 11.66
N SER A 113 -2.49 -9.01 10.46
CA SER A 113 -3.10 -7.77 9.93
C SER A 113 -4.31 -7.29 10.72
N LYS A 114 -4.89 -8.14 11.57
CA LYS A 114 -6.04 -7.80 12.43
C LYS A 114 -5.62 -6.95 13.63
N TYR A 115 -4.34 -7.02 14.01
CA TYR A 115 -3.80 -6.43 15.23
C TYR A 115 -2.97 -5.19 14.93
N ARG A 116 -3.10 -4.17 15.78
CA ARG A 116 -2.29 -2.95 15.75
C ARG A 116 -0.80 -3.28 15.93
N TYR A 117 -0.51 -4.17 16.86
CA TYR A 117 0.83 -4.66 17.20
C TYR A 117 1.08 -6.05 16.58
N PHE A 118 2.31 -6.55 16.67
CA PHE A 118 2.61 -7.95 16.43
C PHE A 118 2.20 -8.77 17.67
N PRO A 119 1.35 -9.79 17.55
CA PRO A 119 0.94 -10.58 18.72
C PRO A 119 2.12 -11.25 19.42
N THR A 120 2.17 -11.07 20.73
CA THR A 120 3.10 -11.69 21.69
C THR A 120 2.31 -12.31 22.84
N ASP A 121 2.99 -12.81 23.87
CA ASP A 121 2.35 -13.33 25.09
C ASP A 121 1.68 -12.24 25.93
N ASP A 122 2.00 -10.95 25.69
CA ASP A 122 1.33 -9.82 26.32
C ASP A 122 -0.04 -9.55 25.65
N PRO A 123 -1.17 -9.68 26.37
CA PRO A 123 -2.51 -9.43 25.84
C PRO A 123 -2.74 -8.00 25.32
N LEU A 124 -1.96 -7.01 25.78
CA LEU A 124 -2.03 -5.64 25.26
C LEU A 124 -1.68 -5.56 23.77
N THR A 125 -0.89 -6.52 23.28
CA THR A 125 -0.54 -6.60 21.85
C THR A 125 -1.67 -7.14 20.97
N TRP A 126 -2.78 -7.60 21.57
CA TRP A 126 -3.93 -8.16 20.86
C TRP A 126 -5.01 -7.11 20.53
N GLU A 127 -4.71 -5.82 20.71
CA GLU A 127 -5.57 -4.72 20.26
C GLU A 127 -5.84 -4.81 18.75
N THR A 128 -7.12 -4.87 18.36
CA THR A 128 -7.52 -4.97 16.95
C THR A 128 -7.73 -3.60 16.32
N ILE A 129 -7.46 -3.49 15.01
CA ILE A 129 -7.60 -2.22 14.27
C ILE A 129 -9.06 -1.74 14.23
N ALA A 130 -10.04 -2.65 14.28
CA ALA A 130 -11.46 -2.31 14.27
C ALA A 130 -11.92 -1.55 15.53
N ASN A 131 -11.19 -1.69 16.65
CA ASN A 131 -11.55 -1.07 17.92
C ASN A 131 -11.09 0.39 18.04
N ASN A 132 -10.39 0.92 17.02
CA ASN A 132 -9.75 2.22 17.12
C ASN A 132 -9.84 2.98 15.77
N ILE A 133 -11.04 3.51 15.48
CA ILE A 133 -11.21 4.57 14.47
C ILE A 133 -10.70 5.89 15.10
N GLU A 134 -9.42 5.96 15.42
CA GLU A 134 -8.75 7.24 15.53
C GLU A 134 -8.19 7.56 14.15
N GLN A 135 -8.90 8.43 13.43
CA GLN A 135 -8.37 9.10 12.25
C GLN A 135 -7.00 9.67 12.60
N TRP A 136 -5.95 9.14 11.98
CA TRP A 136 -4.64 9.78 12.00
C TRP A 136 -4.80 11.16 11.36
N THR A 137 -4.86 12.20 12.18
CA THR A 137 -4.67 13.57 11.74
C THR A 137 -3.17 13.80 11.66
N GLU A 138 -2.66 14.06 10.46
CA GLU A 138 -1.29 14.52 10.29
C GLU A 138 -1.11 15.80 11.12
N PRO A 139 -0.16 15.86 12.08
CA PRO A 139 0.11 17.11 12.77
C PRO A 139 0.53 18.16 11.73
N PRO A 140 0.08 19.41 11.85
CA PRO A 140 0.42 20.44 10.87
C PRO A 140 1.94 20.53 10.73
N ARG A 141 2.42 20.41 9.49
CA ARG A 141 3.83 20.61 9.15
C ARG A 141 4.22 22.01 9.61
N GLN A 142 5.10 22.10 10.61
CA GLN A 142 5.67 23.38 11.00
C GLN A 142 6.51 23.91 9.83
N PRO A 143 6.32 25.18 9.42
CA PRO A 143 7.16 25.79 8.40
C PRO A 143 8.61 25.87 8.89
N ALA A 144 9.53 25.72 7.94
CA ALA A 144 10.98 25.77 8.14
C ALA A 144 11.47 27.12 8.67
#